data_AF-A0A9P7EQ87-F1
#
_entry.id   AF-A0A9P7EQ87-F1
#
_cell.length_a   1.000
_cell.length_b   1.000
_cell.length_c   1.000
_cell.angle_alpha   90.00
_cell.angle_beta   90.00
_cell.angle_gamma   90.00
#
_symmetry.space_group_name_H-M   'P 1'
#
loop_
_entity.id
_entity.type
_entity.pdbx_description
1 polymer ?
#
loop_
_entity_poly.entity_id
_entity_poly.type
_entity_poly.pdbx_seq_one_letter_code
_entity_poly.pdbx_strand_id
1 'polypeptide(L)'
;QILKDATLFFSQSTPNLAMVIPTMDHIDMVFTSYVIKKDQLNPAICAALLLAKRTLNHYYSYTDLLAVYRIAMVLHPHHKLAYFKSAGWEQEWIDTA
;
A
#
# COMPACT_ATOMS: atom_id res chain seq x y z
N GLN A 1 -11.82 2.03 -10.33
CA GLN A 1 -10.59 1.55 -11.03
C GLN A 1 -9.46 1.88 -10.08
N ILE A 2 -8.89 0.89 -9.37
CA ILE A 2 -8.10 1.13 -8.16
C ILE A 2 -7.01 2.21 -8.30
N LEU A 3 -6.25 2.20 -9.40
CA LEU A 3 -5.20 3.20 -9.66
C LEU A 3 -5.76 4.60 -9.88
N LYS A 4 -6.85 4.73 -10.65
CA LYS A 4 -7.54 6.01 -10.86
C LYS A 4 -8.07 6.57 -9.55
N ASP A 5 -8.67 5.71 -8.74
CA ASP A 5 -9.26 6.09 -7.46
C ASP A 5 -8.15 6.59 -6.51
N ALA A 6 -7.00 5.91 -6.46
CA ALA A 6 -5.82 6.35 -5.72
C ALA A 6 -5.26 7.68 -6.24
N THR A 7 -5.13 7.87 -7.57
CA THR A 7 -4.67 9.13 -8.15
C THR A 7 -5.60 10.29 -7.80
N LEU A 8 -6.92 10.08 -7.92
CA LEU A 8 -7.92 11.11 -7.56
C LEU A 8 -7.90 11.43 -6.07
N PHE A 9 -7.69 10.43 -5.22
CA PHE A 9 -7.51 10.64 -3.80
C PHE A 9 -6.32 11.57 -3.54
N PHE A 10 -5.11 11.24 -4.01
CA PHE A 10 -3.90 12.04 -3.86
C PHE A 10 -3.88 13.38 -4.61
N SER A 11 -4.83 13.62 -5.52
CA SER A 11 -4.99 14.91 -6.20
C SER A 11 -5.76 15.94 -5.36
N GLN A 12 -6.36 15.53 -4.23
CA GLN A 12 -7.05 16.43 -3.31
C GLN A 12 -6.05 17.07 -2.33
N SER A 13 -6.43 18.16 -1.66
CA SER A 13 -5.58 18.82 -0.64
C SER A 13 -5.59 18.12 0.73
N THR A 14 -6.39 17.08 0.90
CA THR A 14 -6.66 16.37 2.16
C THR A 14 -5.76 15.17 2.47
N PRO A 15 -5.26 14.38 1.50
CA PRO A 15 -4.38 13.25 1.79
C PRO A 15 -3.05 13.75 2.33
N ASN A 16 -2.69 13.24 3.49
CA ASN A 16 -1.38 13.48 4.09
C ASN A 16 -0.50 12.24 3.94
N LEU A 17 0.76 12.38 4.31
CA LEU A 17 1.79 11.34 4.18
C LEU A 17 1.39 10.00 4.82
N ALA A 18 0.54 10.02 5.86
CA ALA A 18 0.07 8.82 6.55
C ALA A 18 -0.82 7.93 5.68
N MET A 19 -1.40 8.45 4.61
CA MET A 19 -2.30 7.70 3.73
C MET A 19 -1.58 6.96 2.61
N VAL A 20 -0.28 7.18 2.44
CA VAL A 20 0.51 6.56 1.35
C VAL A 20 0.57 5.05 1.52
N ILE A 21 1.02 4.56 2.68
CA ILE A 21 1.13 3.12 2.96
C ILE A 21 -0.25 2.43 2.90
N PRO A 22 -1.32 2.92 3.56
CA PRO A 22 -2.65 2.32 3.44
C PRO A 22 -3.19 2.25 2.01
N THR A 23 -2.89 3.26 1.19
CA THR A 23 -3.31 3.26 -0.21
C THR A 23 -2.51 2.23 -1.02
N MET A 24 -1.21 2.09 -0.75
CA MET A 24 -0.38 1.07 -1.39
C MET A 24 -0.83 -0.35 -0.99
N ASP A 25 -1.14 -0.59 0.29
CA ASP A 25 -1.70 -1.85 0.78
C ASP A 25 -3.01 -2.21 0.06
N HIS A 26 -3.88 -1.22 -0.11
CA HIS A 26 -5.15 -1.42 -0.82
C HIS A 26 -4.93 -1.76 -2.31
N ILE A 27 -3.99 -1.10 -2.98
CA ILE A 27 -3.62 -1.42 -4.37
C ILE A 27 -3.05 -2.85 -4.44
N ASP A 28 -2.16 -3.23 -3.52
CA ASP A 28 -1.54 -4.55 -3.51
C ASP A 28 -2.58 -5.66 -3.32
N MET A 29 -3.48 -5.48 -2.35
CA MET A 29 -4.58 -6.42 -2.09
C MET A 29 -5.44 -6.63 -3.33
N VAL A 30 -5.80 -5.55 -4.03
CA VAL A 30 -6.58 -5.62 -5.27
C VAL A 30 -5.80 -6.35 -6.37
N PHE A 31 -4.52 -6.04 -6.57
CA PHE A 31 -3.68 -6.74 -7.56
C PHE A 31 -3.52 -8.23 -7.24
N THR A 32 -3.30 -8.58 -5.98
CA THR A 32 -3.20 -9.96 -5.51
C THR A 32 -4.51 -10.71 -5.78
N SER A 33 -5.66 -10.07 -5.54
CA SER A 33 -6.97 -10.67 -5.84
C SER A 33 -7.16 -11.01 -7.33
N TYR A 34 -6.59 -10.20 -8.23
CA TYR A 34 -6.62 -10.47 -9.68
C TYR A 34 -5.61 -11.54 -10.09
N VAL A 35 -4.42 -11.56 -9.49
CA VAL A 35 -3.41 -12.60 -9.75
C VAL A 35 -3.89 -13.98 -9.30
N ILE A 36 -4.64 -14.08 -8.20
CA ILE A 36 -5.25 -15.35 -7.78
C ILE A 36 -6.28 -15.85 -8.81
N LYS A 37 -6.93 -14.94 -9.55
CA LYS A 37 -7.89 -15.25 -10.62
C LYS A 37 -7.21 -15.33 -12.01
N LYS A 38 -5.90 -15.55 -12.05
CA LYS A 38 -5.07 -15.56 -13.27
C LYS A 38 -5.61 -16.48 -14.37
N ASP A 39 -6.18 -17.63 -14.01
CA ASP A 39 -6.71 -18.60 -14.99
C ASP A 39 -7.92 -18.07 -15.78
N GLN A 40 -8.52 -16.97 -15.34
CA GLN A 40 -9.64 -16.29 -16.00
C GLN A 40 -9.21 -15.03 -16.77
N LEU A 41 -7.92 -14.68 -16.74
CA LEU A 41 -7.38 -13.45 -17.30
C LEU A 41 -6.52 -13.72 -18.54
N ASN A 42 -6.52 -12.77 -19.47
CA ASN A 42 -5.63 -12.81 -20.62
C ASN A 42 -4.15 -12.79 -20.15
N PRO A 43 -3.26 -13.61 -20.71
CA PRO A 43 -1.83 -13.63 -20.36
C PRO A 43 -1.16 -12.24 -20.38
N ALA A 44 -1.54 -11.36 -21.31
CA ALA A 44 -1.03 -10.00 -21.39
C ALA A 44 -1.44 -9.15 -20.17
N ILE A 45 -2.68 -9.32 -19.69
CA ILE A 45 -3.18 -8.64 -18.48
C ILE A 45 -2.43 -9.16 -17.25
N CYS A 46 -2.18 -10.47 -17.17
CA CYS A 46 -1.39 -11.04 -16.08
C CYS A 46 0.05 -10.53 -16.07
N ALA A 47 0.70 -10.44 -17.24
CA ALA A 47 2.05 -9.89 -17.35
C ALA A 47 2.08 -8.41 -16.90
N ALA A 48 1.10 -7.61 -17.32
CA ALA A 48 0.97 -6.21 -16.88
C ALA A 48 0.74 -6.09 -15.36
N LEU A 49 -0.11 -6.94 -14.77
CA LEU A 49 -0.35 -6.98 -13.32
C LEU A 49 0.91 -7.36 -12.53
N LEU A 50 1.66 -8.36 -12.99
CA LEU A 50 2.91 -8.75 -12.35
C LEU A 50 3.96 -7.64 -12.41
N LEU A 51 4.05 -6.93 -13.54
CA LEU A 51 4.91 -5.76 -13.66
C LEU A 51 4.48 -4.65 -12.69
N ALA A 52 3.18 -4.35 -12.64
CA ALA A 52 2.63 -3.35 -11.73
C ALA A 52 2.90 -3.68 -10.26
N LYS A 53 2.77 -4.95 -9.84
CA LYS A 53 3.15 -5.40 -8.48
C LYS A 53 4.64 -5.23 -8.22
N ARG A 54 5.51 -5.57 -9.16
CA ARG A 54 6.96 -5.37 -8.99
C ARG A 54 7.29 -3.88 -8.79
N THR A 55 6.66 -3.01 -9.57
CA THR A 55 6.82 -1.55 -9.41
C THR A 55 6.28 -1.08 -8.06
N LEU A 56 5.11 -1.57 -7.63
CA LEU A 56 4.55 -1.24 -6.32
C LEU A 56 5.49 -1.64 -5.18
N ASN A 57 5.99 -2.87 -5.19
CA ASN A 57 6.92 -3.39 -4.17
C ASN A 57 8.23 -2.59 -4.11
N HIS A 58 8.71 -2.10 -5.26
CA HIS A 58 9.90 -1.25 -5.30
C HIS A 58 9.69 0.03 -4.49
N TYR A 59 8.57 0.73 -4.70
CA TYR A 59 8.24 1.92 -3.91
C TYR A 59 7.91 1.58 -2.45
N TYR A 60 7.27 0.43 -2.22
CA TYR A 60 6.95 -0.04 -0.87
C TYR A 60 8.23 -0.18 -0.03
N SER A 61 9.30 -0.73 -0.63
CA SER A 61 10.59 -0.85 0.05
C SER A 61 11.18 0.50 0.46
N TYR A 62 10.95 1.58 -0.30
CA TYR A 62 11.41 2.92 0.07
C TYR A 62 10.53 3.57 1.13
N THR A 63 9.21 3.40 1.07
CA THR A 63 8.30 3.98 2.06
C THR A 63 8.48 3.35 3.44
N ASP A 64 8.76 2.04 3.50
CA ASP A 64 8.99 1.31 4.75
C ASP A 64 10.32 1.66 5.42
N LEU A 65 11.36 1.94 4.62
CA LEU A 65 12.68 2.31 5.11
C LEU A 65 12.74 3.75 5.66
N LEU A 66 11.80 4.61 5.27
CA LEU A 66 11.81 6.02 5.65
C LEU A 66 10.95 6.25 6.91
N ALA A 67 11.61 6.62 8.02
CA ALA A 67 10.97 6.89 9.30
C ALA A 67 9.82 7.93 9.22
N VAL A 68 9.88 8.86 8.27
CA VAL A 68 8.87 9.91 8.09
C VAL A 68 7.48 9.34 7.80
N TYR A 69 7.38 8.27 7.00
CA TYR A 69 6.09 7.63 6.70
C TYR A 69 5.54 6.91 7.94
N ARG A 70 6.41 6.23 8.69
CA ARG A 70 6.03 5.51 9.93
C ARG A 70 5.55 6.49 11.01
N ILE A 71 6.30 7.56 11.24
CA ILE A 71 5.93 8.63 12.18
C ILE A 71 4.58 9.26 11.78
N ALA A 72 4.38 9.57 10.50
CA ALA A 72 3.11 10.13 10.02
C ALA A 72 1.92 9.20 10.31
N MET A 73 2.08 7.87 10.12
CA MET A 73 1.04 6.90 10.45
C MET A 73 0.78 6.78 11.96
N VAL A 74 1.83 6.78 12.79
CA VAL A 74 1.71 6.74 14.26
C VAL A 74 0.99 7.98 14.79
N LEU A 75 1.26 9.15 14.21
CA LEU A 75 0.62 10.41 14.58
C LEU A 75 -0.82 10.53 14.06
N HIS A 76 -1.25 9.67 13.13
CA HIS A 76 -2.60 9.74 12.57
C HIS A 76 -3.65 9.34 13.61
N PRO A 77 -4.66 10.21 13.91
CA PRO A 77 -5.59 10.02 15.03
C PRO A 77 -6.36 8.69 15.01
N HIS A 78 -6.61 8.17 13.81
CA HIS A 78 -7.43 6.97 13.57
C HIS A 78 -6.61 5.68 13.41
N HIS A 79 -5.32 5.77 13.07
CA HIS A 79 -4.49 4.59 12.74
C HIS A 79 -3.59 4.18 13.91
N LYS A 80 -2.86 5.14 14.50
CA LYS A 80 -1.92 4.93 15.62
C LYS A 80 -1.19 3.57 15.51
N LEU A 81 -1.08 2.85 16.62
CA LEU A 81 -0.48 1.50 16.68
C LEU A 81 -1.47 0.38 16.28
N ALA A 82 -2.77 0.69 16.23
CA ALA A 82 -3.79 -0.30 15.90
C ALA A 82 -3.69 -0.76 14.44
N TYR A 83 -3.36 0.18 13.54
CA TYR A 83 -3.17 -0.12 12.12
C TYR A 83 -2.08 -1.17 11.91
N PHE A 84 -0.88 -0.95 12.46
CA PHE A 84 0.26 -1.86 12.30
C PHE A 84 -0.05 -3.28 12.80
N LYS A 85 -0.78 -3.39 13.92
CA LYS A 85 -1.25 -4.68 14.44
C LYS A 85 -2.24 -5.35 13.49
N SER A 86 -3.20 -4.60 12.94
CA SER A 86 -4.20 -5.13 12.01
C SER A 86 -3.63 -5.46 10.61
N ALA A 87 -2.59 -4.75 10.19
CA ALA A 87 -1.89 -4.96 8.92
C ALA A 87 -0.87 -6.12 8.98
N GLY A 88 -0.66 -6.72 10.16
CA GLY A 88 0.24 -7.86 10.33
C GLY A 88 1.72 -7.50 10.22
N TRP A 89 2.10 -6.27 10.55
CA TRP A 89 3.50 -5.85 10.54
C TRP A 89 4.30 -6.56 11.65
N GLU A 90 5.58 -6.82 11.40
CA GLU A 90 6.48 -7.44 12.37
C GLU A 90 6.61 -6.60 13.65
N GLN A 91 6.67 -7.27 14.80
CA GLN A 91 6.61 -6.59 16.09
C GLN A 91 7.83 -5.70 16.36
N GLU A 92 9.02 -6.06 15.87
CA GLU A 92 10.21 -5.19 15.90
C GLU A 92 9.99 -3.84 15.19
N TRP A 93 9.11 -3.82 14.19
CA TRP A 93 8.75 -2.59 13.47
C TRP A 93 7.71 -1.77 14.23
N ILE A 94 6.91 -2.40 15.08
CA ILE A 94 6.00 -1.69 15.98
C ILE A 94 6.78 -1.07 17.14
N ASP A 95 7.80 -1.77 17.64
CA ASP A 95 8.57 -1.36 18.82
C ASP A 95 9.60 -0.24 18.53
N THR A 96 10.00 -0.06 17.26
CA THR A 96 10.97 0.97 16.82
C THR A 96 10.30 2.23 16.24
N ALA A 97 8.96 2.26 16.15
CA ALA A 97 8.19 3.38 15.58
C ALA A 97 7.73 4.37 16.67
#